data_AF-A0A7Y9IDZ6-F1
#
_entry.id   AF-A0A7Y9IDZ6-F1
#
_cell.length_a   1.000
_cell.length_b   1.000
_cell.length_c   1.000
_cell.angle_alpha   90.00
_cell.angle_beta   90.00
_cell.angle_gamma   90.00
#
_symmetry.space_group_name_H-M   'P 1'
#
loop_
_entity.id
_entity.type
_entity.pdbx_description
1 polymer ?
#
loop_
_entity_poly.entity_id
_entity_poly.type
_entity_poly.pdbx_seq_one_letter_code
_entity_poly.pdbx_strand_id
1 'polypeptide(L)'
;MADVRALVDHYVELLSALSGVRAVLLGGSFARDAADRWSDLDLMIVAADGVAPAELADAALVAVTASNEPLLAIRRDSDHSCLVNLVLPPWIRLDISVTDDPRPGGPRMSLRQVYGEPIEITSSMEDTVDLEAAAAVITQLVRVYGLLPVVLGRDDLITATQGSHLVWGELVNLCLLVDPETSRMGALSKAQRILPEHRDLLLSLPAIAPDRESILAFHEAAFPDTPCSSGD
;
A
#
# COMPACT_ATOMS: atom_id res chain seq x y z
N MET A 1 -7.76 -6.53 -23.04
CA MET A 1 -7.00 -6.31 -21.78
C MET A 1 -5.55 -6.59 -22.13
N ALA A 2 -4.65 -5.63 -21.92
CA ALA A 2 -3.23 -5.83 -22.20
C ALA A 2 -2.70 -6.99 -21.34
N ASP A 3 -1.83 -7.80 -21.93
CA ASP A 3 -1.06 -8.79 -21.16
C ASP A 3 -0.09 -8.03 -20.26
N VAL A 4 -0.32 -8.08 -18.94
CA VAL A 4 0.48 -7.32 -17.97
C VAL A 4 1.94 -7.75 -18.01
N ARG A 5 2.23 -9.00 -18.42
CA ARG A 5 3.61 -9.46 -18.62
C ARG A 5 4.27 -8.77 -19.82
N ALA A 6 3.54 -8.59 -20.92
CA ALA A 6 4.04 -7.84 -22.07
C ALA A 6 4.32 -6.37 -21.72
N LEU A 7 3.55 -5.78 -20.79
CA LEU A 7 3.83 -4.45 -20.27
C LEU A 7 5.11 -4.40 -19.42
N VAL A 8 5.36 -5.41 -18.57
CA VAL A 8 6.62 -5.52 -17.84
C VAL A 8 7.79 -5.52 -18.81
N ASP A 9 7.76 -6.41 -19.80
CA ASP A 9 8.86 -6.55 -20.77
C ASP A 9 9.09 -5.23 -21.53
N HIS A 10 8.00 -4.57 -21.96
CA HIS A 10 8.06 -3.28 -22.63
C HIS A 10 8.72 -2.19 -21.76
N TYR A 11 8.32 -2.04 -20.50
CA TYR A 11 8.91 -1.01 -19.63
C TYR A 11 10.31 -1.36 -19.17
N VAL A 12 10.64 -2.63 -18.99
CA VAL A 12 12.02 -3.05 -18.71
C VAL A 12 12.93 -2.69 -19.89
N GLU A 13 12.52 -3.01 -21.12
CA GLU A 13 13.27 -2.65 -22.33
C GLU A 13 13.45 -1.13 -22.43
N LEU A 14 12.36 -0.38 -22.29
CA LEU A 14 12.36 1.09 -22.38
C LEU A 14 13.27 1.73 -21.31
N LEU A 15 13.20 1.29 -20.06
CA LEU A 15 14.02 1.84 -18.98
C LEU A 15 15.48 1.39 -19.11
N SER A 16 15.73 0.15 -19.55
CA SER A 16 17.10 -0.36 -19.73
C SER A 16 17.89 0.38 -20.80
N ALA A 17 17.20 1.03 -21.75
CA ALA A 17 17.81 1.83 -22.81
C ALA A 17 18.26 3.23 -22.36
N LEU A 18 17.90 3.66 -21.14
CA LEU A 18 18.27 4.97 -20.63
C LEU A 18 19.76 5.03 -20.30
N SER A 19 20.40 6.15 -20.67
CA SER A 19 21.79 6.40 -20.27
C SER A 19 21.88 6.57 -18.76
N GLY A 20 22.85 5.91 -18.13
CA GLY A 20 23.06 6.00 -16.68
C GLY A 20 22.33 4.96 -15.85
N VAL A 21 21.68 3.98 -16.49
CA VAL A 21 21.13 2.80 -15.81
C VAL A 21 22.21 1.75 -15.61
N ARG A 22 22.42 1.35 -14.35
CA ARG A 22 23.27 0.22 -13.98
C ARG A 22 22.51 -1.10 -14.00
N ALA A 23 21.31 -1.10 -13.43
CA ALA A 23 20.43 -2.26 -13.41
C ALA A 23 18.96 -1.84 -13.34
N VAL A 24 18.08 -2.78 -13.73
CA VAL A 24 16.64 -2.68 -13.50
C VAL A 24 16.21 -3.88 -12.69
N LEU A 25 15.43 -3.65 -11.64
CA LEU A 25 14.81 -4.66 -10.81
C LEU A 25 13.28 -4.56 -10.91
N LEU A 26 12.65 -5.71 -10.83
CA LEU A 26 11.21 -5.89 -10.76
C LEU A 26 10.82 -6.09 -9.31
N GLY A 27 9.79 -5.37 -8.85
CA GLY A 27 9.28 -5.40 -7.49
C GLY A 27 7.96 -6.16 -7.34
N GLY A 28 7.39 -6.06 -6.14
CA GLY A 28 5.98 -6.36 -5.91
C GLY A 28 5.57 -7.82 -6.13
N SER A 29 4.38 -8.01 -6.73
CA SER A 29 3.83 -9.34 -7.04
C SER A 29 4.59 -10.01 -8.19
N PHE A 30 5.16 -9.24 -9.11
CA PHE A 30 5.93 -9.74 -10.24
C PHE A 30 7.27 -10.35 -9.81
N ALA A 31 7.95 -9.76 -8.84
CA ALA A 31 9.18 -10.32 -8.25
C ALA A 31 8.93 -11.69 -7.58
N ARG A 32 7.72 -11.92 -7.06
CA ARG A 32 7.31 -13.12 -6.33
C ARG A 32 6.59 -14.17 -7.17
N ASP A 33 6.49 -13.96 -8.48
CA ASP A 33 5.69 -14.80 -9.40
C ASP A 33 4.23 -14.98 -8.96
N ALA A 34 3.68 -13.98 -8.27
CA ALA A 34 2.31 -13.95 -7.75
C ALA A 34 1.43 -12.91 -8.46
N ALA A 35 1.92 -12.33 -9.57
CA ALA A 35 1.22 -11.31 -10.31
C ALA A 35 0.02 -11.87 -11.10
N ASP A 36 -1.04 -11.08 -11.17
CA ASP A 36 -2.25 -11.34 -11.95
C ASP A 36 -2.63 -10.12 -12.80
N ARG A 37 -3.80 -10.18 -13.45
CA ARG A 37 -4.28 -9.09 -14.31
C ARG A 37 -4.59 -7.77 -13.58
N TRP A 38 -4.59 -7.77 -12.26
CA TRP A 38 -4.90 -6.61 -11.41
C TRP A 38 -3.68 -6.08 -10.67
N SER A 39 -2.51 -6.66 -10.93
CA SER A 39 -1.27 -6.28 -10.28
C SER A 39 -0.74 -4.95 -10.81
N ASP A 40 -0.23 -4.14 -9.89
CA ASP A 40 0.57 -2.96 -10.22
C ASP A 40 1.93 -3.39 -10.81
N LEU A 41 2.57 -2.48 -11.54
CA LEU A 41 3.93 -2.64 -12.05
C LEU A 41 4.91 -1.89 -11.14
N ASP A 42 5.73 -2.62 -10.40
CA ASP A 42 6.78 -2.04 -9.56
C ASP A 42 8.15 -2.23 -10.24
N LEU A 43 8.79 -1.14 -10.66
CA LEU A 43 10.13 -1.17 -11.23
C LEU A 43 11.09 -0.33 -10.38
N MET A 44 12.33 -0.79 -10.30
CA MET A 44 13.41 -0.08 -9.64
C MET A 44 14.58 0.05 -10.58
N ILE A 45 15.09 1.25 -10.74
CA ILE A 45 16.28 1.57 -11.51
C ILE A 45 17.41 1.85 -10.52
N VAL A 46 18.54 1.17 -10.71
CA VAL A 46 19.77 1.52 -9.99
C VAL A 46 20.61 2.38 -10.93
N ALA A 47 20.92 3.58 -10.47
CA ALA A 47 21.75 4.54 -11.19
C ALA A 47 23.20 4.04 -11.26
N ALA A 48 23.88 4.34 -12.36
CA ALA A 48 25.32 4.16 -12.48
C ALA A 48 26.08 5.18 -11.62
N ASP A 49 27.33 4.87 -11.28
CA ASP A 49 28.17 5.72 -10.45
C ASP A 49 28.26 7.15 -11.02
N GLY A 50 27.94 8.14 -10.19
CA GLY A 50 27.97 9.56 -10.56
C GLY A 50 26.72 10.07 -11.29
N VAL A 51 25.71 9.22 -11.52
CA VAL A 51 24.42 9.64 -12.07
C VAL A 51 23.45 9.96 -10.94
N ALA A 52 22.89 11.17 -10.94
CA ALA A 52 21.92 11.57 -9.92
C ALA A 52 20.57 10.84 -10.11
N PRO A 53 19.99 10.21 -9.06
CA PRO A 53 18.70 9.54 -9.16
C PRO A 53 17.57 10.43 -9.69
N ALA A 54 17.59 11.71 -9.33
CA ALA A 54 16.62 12.71 -9.79
C ALA A 54 16.64 12.90 -11.33
N GLU A 55 17.82 12.98 -11.94
CA GLU A 55 17.98 13.16 -13.38
C GLU A 55 17.52 11.92 -14.16
N LEU A 56 17.86 10.74 -13.64
CA LEU A 56 17.46 9.47 -14.25
C LEU A 56 15.95 9.22 -14.08
N ALA A 57 15.34 9.65 -12.98
CA ALA A 57 13.89 9.63 -12.81
C ALA A 57 13.17 10.55 -13.79
N ASP A 58 13.71 11.73 -14.08
CA ASP A 58 13.17 12.61 -15.13
C ASP A 58 13.25 11.96 -16.51
N ALA A 59 14.38 11.33 -16.83
CA ALA A 59 14.54 10.60 -18.09
C ALA A 59 13.54 9.45 -18.20
N ALA A 60 13.35 8.69 -17.12
CA ALA A 60 12.37 7.61 -17.05
C ALA A 60 10.93 8.12 -17.24
N LEU A 61 10.56 9.20 -16.57
CA LEU A 61 9.24 9.82 -16.72
C LEU A 61 9.00 10.28 -18.17
N VAL A 62 9.98 10.93 -18.80
CA VAL A 62 9.87 11.35 -20.21
C VAL A 62 9.74 10.14 -21.14
N ALA A 63 10.56 9.11 -20.96
CA ALA A 63 10.54 7.93 -21.80
C ALA A 63 9.20 7.18 -21.71
N VAL A 64 8.67 7.00 -20.50
CA VAL A 64 7.39 6.31 -20.29
C VAL A 64 6.22 7.10 -20.87
N THR A 65 6.21 8.42 -20.65
CA THR A 65 5.10 9.27 -21.09
C THR A 65 5.13 9.58 -22.59
N ALA A 66 6.26 9.36 -23.28
CA ALA A 66 6.34 9.47 -24.73
C ALA A 66 5.45 8.46 -25.47
N SER A 67 5.22 7.28 -24.88
CA SER A 67 4.41 6.21 -25.50
C SER A 67 2.95 6.23 -25.03
N ASN A 68 2.67 6.78 -23.84
CA ASN A 68 1.33 6.83 -23.26
C ASN A 68 1.17 8.08 -22.40
N GLU A 69 0.17 8.91 -22.68
CA GLU A 69 -0.17 10.04 -21.80
C GLU A 69 -0.76 9.51 -20.47
N PRO A 70 -0.16 9.84 -19.32
CA PRO A 70 -0.65 9.38 -18.03
C PRO A 70 -1.92 10.13 -17.63
N LEU A 71 -2.85 9.43 -16.98
CA LEU A 71 -3.97 10.04 -16.25
C LEU A 71 -3.47 10.81 -15.00
N LEU A 72 -2.37 10.33 -14.41
CA LEU A 72 -1.72 10.94 -13.26
C LEU A 72 -0.23 10.61 -13.27
N ALA A 73 0.61 11.60 -12.98
CA ALA A 73 2.03 11.42 -12.71
C ALA A 73 2.39 12.20 -11.44
N ILE A 74 2.97 11.51 -10.45
CA ILE A 74 3.46 12.11 -9.21
C ILE A 74 4.94 11.79 -9.09
N ARG A 75 5.76 12.81 -8.85
CA ARG A 75 7.19 12.69 -8.56
C ARG A 75 7.47 13.07 -7.11
N ARG A 76 8.32 12.29 -6.44
CA ARG A 76 8.81 12.56 -5.08
C ARG A 76 10.31 12.33 -5.03
N ASP A 77 11.05 13.34 -4.61
CA ASP A 77 12.50 13.27 -4.44
C ASP A 77 12.88 13.02 -2.98
N SER A 78 14.02 12.37 -2.79
CA SER A 78 14.74 12.21 -1.53
C SER A 78 16.24 12.22 -1.82
N ASP A 79 17.08 12.33 -0.79
CA ASP A 79 18.53 12.54 -0.96
C ASP A 79 19.23 11.46 -1.82
N HIS A 80 18.77 10.21 -1.75
CA HIS A 80 19.37 9.04 -2.43
C HIS A 80 18.38 8.25 -3.29
N SER A 81 17.17 8.79 -3.49
CA SER A 81 16.18 8.12 -4.32
C SER A 81 15.12 9.06 -4.86
N CYS A 82 14.51 8.67 -5.96
CA CYS A 82 13.34 9.33 -6.53
C CYS A 82 12.25 8.29 -6.79
N LEU A 83 10.99 8.65 -6.55
CA LEU A 83 9.83 7.83 -6.85
C LEU A 83 8.94 8.55 -7.85
N VAL A 84 8.59 7.84 -8.92
CA VAL A 84 7.63 8.26 -9.94
C VAL A 84 6.45 7.29 -9.89
N ASN A 85 5.28 7.80 -9.48
CA ASN A 85 4.03 7.04 -9.50
C ASN A 85 3.19 7.48 -10.70
N LEU A 86 2.80 6.51 -11.54
CA LEU A 86 2.03 6.74 -12.75
C LEU A 86 0.72 5.97 -12.70
N VAL A 87 -0.35 6.62 -13.18
CA VAL A 87 -1.60 5.97 -13.55
C VAL A 87 -1.77 6.15 -15.05
N LEU A 88 -1.66 5.06 -15.79
CA LEU A 88 -1.76 5.02 -17.25
C LEU A 88 -3.14 4.49 -17.67
N PRO A 89 -3.67 4.84 -18.86
CA PRO A 89 -4.85 4.18 -19.39
C PRO A 89 -4.63 2.66 -19.57
N PRO A 90 -5.61 1.79 -19.29
CA PRO A 90 -6.94 2.08 -18.75
C PRO A 90 -7.00 1.85 -17.22
N TRP A 91 -6.18 2.56 -16.43
CA TRP A 91 -5.95 2.38 -14.98
C TRP A 91 -4.83 1.38 -14.61
N ILE A 92 -3.80 1.26 -15.45
CA ILE A 92 -2.57 0.56 -15.09
C ILE A 92 -1.77 1.44 -14.15
N ARG A 93 -1.32 0.90 -13.02
CA ARG A 93 -0.43 1.60 -12.10
C ARG A 93 1.01 1.14 -12.34
N LEU A 94 1.90 2.11 -12.45
CA LEU A 94 3.33 1.91 -12.65
C LEU A 94 4.09 2.77 -11.66
N ASP A 95 4.81 2.13 -10.76
CA ASP A 95 5.66 2.75 -9.76
C ASP A 95 7.12 2.51 -10.14
N ILE A 96 7.85 3.60 -10.43
CA ILE A 96 9.26 3.57 -10.80
C ILE A 96 10.05 4.23 -9.67
N SER A 97 10.85 3.45 -8.98
CA SER A 97 11.83 3.95 -8.03
C SER A 97 13.20 4.05 -8.70
N VAL A 98 13.96 5.09 -8.39
CA VAL A 98 15.32 5.28 -8.87
C VAL A 98 16.20 5.52 -7.65
N THR A 99 17.33 4.81 -7.54
CA THR A 99 18.26 4.96 -6.42
C THR A 99 19.71 4.85 -6.88
N ASP A 100 20.62 5.49 -6.15
CA ASP A 100 22.07 5.33 -6.27
C ASP A 100 22.65 4.36 -5.21
N ASP A 101 21.80 3.73 -4.39
CA ASP A 101 22.24 2.74 -3.41
C ASP A 101 22.80 1.50 -4.16
N PRO A 102 24.07 1.13 -3.93
CA PRO A 102 24.66 -0.05 -4.56
C PRO A 102 24.08 -1.37 -4.05
N ARG A 103 23.30 -1.36 -2.95
CA ARG A 103 22.65 -2.53 -2.37
C ARG A 103 21.15 -2.26 -2.10
N PRO A 104 20.38 -1.97 -3.17
CA PRO A 104 19.01 -1.55 -3.04
C PRO A 104 18.17 -2.64 -2.37
N GLY A 105 17.09 -2.21 -1.73
CA GLY A 105 16.20 -3.08 -0.99
C GLY A 105 15.89 -2.50 0.37
N GLY A 106 15.53 -3.38 1.29
CA GLY A 106 15.11 -3.00 2.61
C GLY A 106 14.20 -4.05 3.23
N PRO A 107 13.69 -3.78 4.43
CA PRO A 107 12.85 -4.72 5.12
C PRO A 107 11.64 -5.12 4.25
N ARG A 108 11.52 -6.42 3.98
CA ARG A 108 10.38 -7.03 3.26
C ARG A 108 10.14 -6.51 1.82
N MET A 109 11.14 -5.92 1.18
CA MET A 109 11.09 -5.66 -0.27
C MET A 109 11.38 -6.95 -1.04
N SER A 110 10.48 -7.30 -1.96
CA SER A 110 10.72 -8.37 -2.94
C SER A 110 11.22 -7.75 -4.23
N LEU A 111 12.50 -7.91 -4.52
CA LEU A 111 13.13 -7.42 -5.75
C LEU A 111 13.76 -8.59 -6.51
N ARG A 112 13.55 -8.61 -7.82
CA ARG A 112 14.21 -9.54 -8.75
C ARG A 112 14.88 -8.73 -9.84
N GLN A 113 16.20 -8.83 -9.94
CA GLN A 113 16.92 -8.19 -11.03
C GLN A 113 16.48 -8.76 -12.38
N VAL A 114 16.21 -7.88 -13.35
CA VAL A 114 15.77 -8.23 -14.71
C VAL A 114 16.69 -7.68 -15.80
N TYR A 115 17.56 -6.72 -15.49
CA TYR A 115 18.54 -6.15 -16.42
C TYR A 115 19.80 -5.67 -15.69
N GLY A 116 20.92 -5.58 -16.43
CA GLY A 116 22.15 -4.90 -16.00
C GLY A 116 23.16 -5.79 -15.27
N GLU A 117 24.12 -5.13 -14.62
CA GLU A 117 25.19 -5.80 -13.85
C GLU A 117 24.64 -6.45 -12.57
N PRO A 118 25.15 -7.60 -12.10
CA PRO A 118 24.67 -8.22 -10.86
C PRO A 118 24.74 -7.26 -9.67
N ILE A 119 23.61 -7.08 -8.96
CA ILE A 119 23.51 -6.25 -7.77
C ILE A 119 23.14 -7.10 -6.55
N GLU A 120 23.78 -6.84 -5.42
CA GLU A 120 23.40 -7.43 -4.13
C GLU A 120 22.14 -6.73 -3.61
N ILE A 121 21.05 -7.49 -3.41
CA ILE A 121 19.78 -6.95 -2.92
C ILE A 121 19.70 -7.15 -1.41
N THR A 122 19.46 -6.09 -0.66
CA THR A 122 19.24 -6.20 0.78
C THR A 122 17.81 -6.66 1.06
N SER A 123 17.68 -7.75 1.82
CA SER A 123 16.42 -8.13 2.43
C SER A 123 16.67 -8.37 3.92
N SER A 124 15.98 -7.62 4.77
CA SER A 124 15.93 -7.93 6.20
C SER A 124 14.50 -8.27 6.60
N MET A 125 14.37 -9.28 7.43
CA MET A 125 13.11 -9.69 8.04
C MET A 125 13.36 -9.71 9.54
N GLU A 126 13.01 -8.62 10.22
CA GLU A 126 12.78 -8.71 11.66
C GLU A 126 11.27 -8.85 11.86
N ASP A 127 10.88 -10.06 12.25
CA ASP A 127 9.51 -10.45 12.59
C ASP A 127 9.27 -10.11 14.06
N THR A 128 9.07 -8.82 14.36
CA THR A 128 8.63 -8.38 15.69
C THR A 128 7.32 -7.62 15.60
N VAL A 129 6.39 -7.96 16.48
CA VAL A 129 5.16 -7.20 16.66
C VAL A 129 5.52 -5.83 17.22
N ASP A 130 5.12 -4.78 16.51
CA ASP A 130 5.31 -3.40 16.96
C ASP A 130 4.24 -3.05 18.01
N LEU A 131 4.58 -3.31 19.29
CA LEU A 131 3.69 -3.05 20.42
C LEU A 131 3.34 -1.57 20.58
N GLU A 132 4.24 -0.66 20.19
CA GLU A 132 3.99 0.78 20.25
C GLU A 132 2.96 1.18 19.19
N ALA A 133 3.09 0.68 17.96
CA ALA A 133 2.09 0.87 16.92
C ALA A 133 0.73 0.28 17.31
N ALA A 134 0.71 -0.92 17.92
CA ALA A 134 -0.53 -1.54 18.40
C ALA A 134 -1.22 -0.68 19.48
N ALA A 135 -0.46 -0.17 20.45
CA ALA A 135 -0.99 0.72 21.48
C ALA A 135 -1.55 2.02 20.89
N ALA A 136 -0.89 2.58 19.86
CA ALA A 136 -1.37 3.77 19.16
C ALA A 136 -2.71 3.53 18.43
N VAL A 137 -2.83 2.40 17.71
CA VAL A 137 -4.07 2.00 17.02
C VAL A 137 -5.21 1.78 18.01
N ILE A 138 -4.97 1.02 19.09
CA ILE A 138 -5.97 0.78 20.15
C ILE A 138 -6.43 2.11 20.78
N THR A 139 -5.49 3.03 21.04
CA THR A 139 -5.81 4.34 21.61
C THR A 139 -6.74 5.13 20.68
N GLN A 140 -6.46 5.17 19.37
CA GLN A 140 -7.34 5.87 18.42
C GLN A 140 -8.71 5.21 18.31
N LEU A 141 -8.77 3.89 18.26
CA LEU A 141 -10.01 3.13 18.21
C LEU A 141 -10.91 3.47 19.41
N VAL A 142 -10.37 3.44 20.64
CA VAL A 142 -11.15 3.79 21.84
C VAL A 142 -11.58 5.26 21.83
N ARG A 143 -10.72 6.18 21.38
CA ARG A 143 -11.06 7.61 21.29
C ARG A 143 -12.22 7.88 20.33
N VAL A 144 -12.22 7.26 19.16
CA VAL A 144 -13.29 7.44 18.17
C VAL A 144 -14.58 6.77 18.65
N TYR A 145 -14.48 5.54 19.16
CA TYR A 145 -15.62 4.81 19.71
C TYR A 145 -16.31 5.59 20.84
N GLY A 146 -15.54 6.19 21.76
CA GLY A 146 -16.07 6.98 22.87
C GLY A 146 -16.85 8.24 22.47
N LEU A 147 -16.75 8.70 21.21
CA LEU A 147 -17.53 9.82 20.70
C LEU A 147 -18.90 9.43 20.17
N LEU A 148 -19.17 8.13 19.99
CA LEU A 148 -20.41 7.62 19.41
C LEU A 148 -21.67 8.16 20.11
N PRO A 149 -21.79 8.13 21.47
CA PRO A 149 -22.97 8.65 22.14
C PRO A 149 -23.18 10.16 21.91
N VAL A 150 -22.08 10.91 21.76
CA VAL A 150 -22.14 12.37 21.53
C VAL A 150 -22.66 12.67 20.14
N VAL A 151 -22.14 12.00 19.11
CA VAL A 151 -22.56 12.24 17.72
C VAL A 151 -23.97 11.74 17.45
N LEU A 152 -24.34 10.58 18.01
CA LEU A 152 -25.72 10.07 17.92
C LEU A 152 -26.70 10.93 18.72
N GLY A 153 -26.32 11.40 19.92
CA GLY A 153 -27.15 12.30 20.72
C GLY A 153 -27.37 13.66 20.07
N ARG A 154 -26.51 14.05 19.12
CA ARG A 154 -26.64 15.28 18.32
C ARG A 154 -27.30 15.08 16.96
N ASP A 155 -27.71 13.85 16.65
CA ASP A 155 -28.23 13.46 15.33
C ASP A 155 -27.27 13.81 14.17
N ASP A 156 -25.96 13.85 14.46
CA ASP A 156 -24.92 14.11 13.45
C ASP A 156 -24.52 12.79 12.78
N LEU A 157 -25.41 12.29 11.93
CA LEU A 157 -25.24 11.01 11.24
C LEU A 157 -24.05 11.01 10.27
N ILE A 158 -23.66 12.17 9.73
CA ILE A 158 -22.48 12.28 8.86
C ILE A 158 -21.23 11.99 9.68
N THR A 159 -21.04 12.69 10.80
CA THR A 159 -19.89 12.47 11.68
C THR A 159 -19.90 11.06 12.27
N ALA A 160 -21.08 10.54 12.62
CA ALA A 160 -21.22 9.17 13.14
C ALA A 160 -20.85 8.10 12.09
N THR A 161 -21.23 8.29 10.83
CA THR A 161 -20.83 7.42 9.71
C THR A 161 -19.32 7.45 9.49
N GLN A 162 -18.73 8.64 9.45
CA GLN A 162 -17.28 8.82 9.31
C GLN A 162 -16.51 8.17 10.46
N GLY A 163 -16.94 8.40 11.70
CA GLY A 163 -16.36 7.77 12.89
C GLY A 163 -16.44 6.25 12.84
N SER A 164 -17.54 5.69 12.34
CA SER A 164 -17.71 4.24 12.19
C SER A 164 -16.74 3.66 11.16
N HIS A 165 -16.52 4.34 10.03
CA HIS A 165 -15.50 3.93 9.06
C HIS A 165 -14.07 4.05 9.62
N LEU A 166 -13.79 5.04 10.46
CA LEU A 166 -12.51 5.14 11.17
C LEU A 166 -12.30 3.95 12.11
N VAL A 167 -13.32 3.58 12.90
CA VAL A 167 -13.28 2.37 13.75
C VAL A 167 -13.01 1.12 12.92
N TRP A 168 -13.71 0.92 11.81
CA TRP A 168 -13.45 -0.20 10.89
C TRP A 168 -12.00 -0.20 10.38
N GLY A 169 -11.49 0.97 9.98
CA GLY A 169 -10.10 1.13 9.54
C GLY A 169 -9.08 0.76 10.62
N GLU A 170 -9.32 1.15 11.87
CA GLU A 170 -8.42 0.79 12.98
C GLU A 170 -8.49 -0.70 13.36
N LEU A 171 -9.66 -1.35 13.24
CA LEU A 171 -9.78 -2.80 13.38
C LEU A 171 -8.95 -3.53 12.33
N VAL A 172 -8.98 -3.07 11.07
CA VAL A 172 -8.12 -3.58 9.99
C VAL A 172 -6.65 -3.39 10.32
N ASN A 173 -6.25 -2.19 10.79
CA ASN A 173 -4.86 -1.92 11.18
C ASN A 173 -4.40 -2.82 12.32
N LEU A 174 -5.25 -3.06 13.32
CA LEU A 174 -4.93 -3.94 14.44
C LEU A 174 -4.69 -5.38 13.97
N CYS A 175 -5.55 -5.89 13.07
CA CYS A 175 -5.37 -7.23 12.49
C CYS A 175 -4.03 -7.37 11.74
N LEU A 176 -3.57 -6.31 11.07
CA LEU A 176 -2.28 -6.27 10.36
C LEU A 176 -1.07 -6.15 11.30
N LEU A 177 -1.26 -5.66 12.52
CA LEU A 177 -0.18 -5.54 13.51
C LEU A 177 0.04 -6.83 14.30
N VAL A 178 -0.98 -7.66 14.42
CA VAL A 178 -0.91 -8.95 15.15
C VAL A 178 -0.16 -10.03 14.34
N ASP A 179 -0.07 -9.89 13.01
CA ASP A 179 0.64 -10.84 12.17
C ASP A 179 2.06 -10.31 11.79
N PRO A 180 3.13 -10.87 12.39
CA PRO A 180 4.49 -10.41 12.15
C PRO A 180 4.97 -10.62 10.72
N GLU A 181 4.41 -11.56 9.95
CA GLU A 181 4.77 -11.74 8.53
C GLU A 181 4.24 -10.61 7.63
N THR A 182 3.30 -9.80 8.13
CA THR A 182 2.46 -8.94 7.31
C THR A 182 2.77 -7.44 7.39
N SER A 183 3.75 -7.05 8.21
CA SER A 183 4.06 -5.64 8.43
C SER A 183 4.59 -4.98 7.14
N ARG A 184 3.76 -4.12 6.55
CA ARG A 184 4.06 -3.13 5.48
C ARG A 184 4.41 -3.70 4.09
N MET A 185 3.39 -4.11 3.33
CA MET A 185 3.40 -3.86 1.87
C MET A 185 2.14 -3.09 1.45
N GLY A 186 2.07 -2.69 0.18
CA GLY A 186 1.06 -1.77 -0.37
C GLY A 186 -0.40 -2.12 -0.05
N ALA A 187 -1.25 -1.08 -0.03
CA ALA A 187 -2.63 -1.15 0.46
C ALA A 187 -3.51 -2.24 -0.19
N LEU A 188 -3.21 -2.63 -1.43
CA LEU A 188 -3.95 -3.66 -2.19
C LEU A 188 -3.70 -5.09 -1.71
N SER A 189 -2.66 -5.31 -0.89
CA SER A 189 -2.30 -6.64 -0.37
C SER A 189 -2.85 -6.93 1.02
N LYS A 190 -3.55 -5.98 1.64
CA LYS A 190 -4.02 -6.07 3.04
C LYS A 190 -4.97 -7.24 3.28
N ALA A 191 -5.94 -7.48 2.39
CA ALA A 191 -6.95 -8.53 2.58
C ALA A 191 -6.41 -9.97 2.49
N GLN A 192 -5.28 -10.18 1.79
CA GLN A 192 -4.62 -11.50 1.68
C GLN A 192 -3.73 -11.83 2.89
N ARG A 193 -3.63 -10.89 3.84
CA ARG A 193 -2.66 -10.90 4.94
C ARG A 193 -3.29 -10.81 6.31
N ILE A 194 -4.57 -10.50 6.35
CA ILE A 194 -5.32 -10.68 7.57
C ILE A 194 -5.55 -12.18 7.69
N LEU A 195 -5.21 -12.75 8.85
CA LEU A 195 -5.49 -14.15 9.16
C LEU A 195 -6.95 -14.50 8.79
N PRO A 196 -7.23 -15.67 8.20
CA PRO A 196 -8.56 -16.02 7.71
C PRO A 196 -9.66 -15.75 8.74
N GLU A 197 -9.44 -16.09 10.01
CA GLU A 197 -10.37 -15.85 11.11
C GLU A 197 -10.63 -14.37 11.39
N HIS A 198 -9.61 -13.51 11.31
CA HIS A 198 -9.76 -12.06 11.47
C HIS A 198 -10.47 -11.44 10.27
N ARG A 199 -10.23 -11.97 9.07
CA ARG A 199 -10.89 -11.52 7.85
C ARG A 199 -12.36 -11.87 7.89
N ASP A 200 -12.70 -13.09 8.30
CA ASP A 200 -14.07 -13.54 8.44
C ASP A 200 -14.82 -12.69 9.49
N LEU A 201 -14.15 -12.36 10.60
CA LEU A 201 -14.68 -11.42 11.59
C LEU A 201 -14.97 -10.04 10.96
N LEU A 202 -14.00 -9.44 10.27
CA LEU A 202 -14.18 -8.12 9.63
C LEU A 202 -15.27 -8.11 8.56
N LEU A 203 -15.43 -9.22 7.82
CA LEU A 203 -16.47 -9.37 6.80
C LEU A 203 -17.85 -9.66 7.39
N SER A 204 -17.92 -10.15 8.63
CA SER A 204 -19.17 -10.36 9.36
C SER A 204 -19.77 -9.07 9.92
N LEU A 205 -19.00 -7.98 9.97
CA LEU A 205 -19.46 -6.70 10.49
C LEU A 205 -20.57 -6.11 9.58
N PRO A 206 -21.66 -5.56 10.16
CA PRO A 206 -22.71 -4.90 9.39
C PRO A 206 -22.17 -3.77 8.52
N ALA A 207 -22.83 -3.56 7.37
CA ALA A 207 -22.53 -2.41 6.51
C ALA A 207 -22.84 -1.10 7.25
N ILE A 208 -21.98 -0.10 7.04
CA ILE A 208 -22.13 1.24 7.60
C ILE A 208 -22.86 2.13 6.58
N ALA A 209 -23.99 2.69 6.98
CA ALA A 209 -24.82 3.60 6.20
C ALA A 209 -25.17 4.84 7.07
N PRO A 210 -25.55 5.99 6.46
CA PRO A 210 -25.84 7.22 7.18
C PRO A 210 -27.21 7.22 7.86
N ASP A 211 -27.46 6.20 8.68
CA ASP A 211 -28.65 6.04 9.50
C ASP A 211 -28.28 5.43 10.86
N ARG A 212 -29.11 5.70 11.86
CA ARG A 212 -28.82 5.33 13.26
C ARG A 212 -28.77 3.82 13.47
N GLU A 213 -29.63 3.07 12.80
CA GLU A 213 -29.75 1.62 12.97
C GLU A 213 -28.49 0.90 12.46
N SER A 214 -28.06 1.24 11.25
CA SER A 214 -26.83 0.71 10.65
C SER A 214 -25.60 1.02 11.50
N ILE A 215 -25.49 2.25 12.01
CA ILE A 215 -24.36 2.66 12.86
C ILE A 215 -24.35 1.86 14.16
N LEU A 216 -25.49 1.76 14.85
CA LEU A 216 -25.56 0.99 16.10
C LEU A 216 -25.25 -0.49 15.88
N ALA A 217 -25.84 -1.11 14.85
CA ALA A 217 -25.59 -2.51 14.50
C ALA A 217 -24.09 -2.78 14.25
N PHE A 218 -23.41 -1.88 13.54
CA PHE A 218 -21.97 -1.98 13.31
C PHE A 218 -21.18 -1.95 14.64
N HIS A 219 -21.45 -0.98 15.51
CA HIS A 219 -20.72 -0.80 16.77
C HIS A 219 -20.99 -1.91 17.78
N GLU A 220 -22.21 -2.44 17.83
CA GLU A 220 -22.57 -3.60 18.66
C GLU A 220 -21.85 -4.86 18.19
N ALA A 221 -21.80 -5.11 16.88
CA ALA A 221 -21.08 -6.25 16.33
C ALA A 221 -19.55 -6.12 16.50
N ALA A 222 -19.02 -4.90 16.37
CA ALA A 222 -17.59 -4.63 16.57
C ALA A 222 -17.17 -4.74 18.04
N PHE A 223 -18.07 -4.45 18.98
CA PHE A 223 -17.81 -4.45 20.41
C PHE A 223 -19.00 -5.02 21.22
N PRO A 224 -19.22 -6.34 21.18
CA PRO A 224 -20.42 -6.99 21.72
C PRO A 224 -20.62 -6.83 23.23
N ASP A 225 -19.57 -6.49 23.99
CA ASP A 225 -19.62 -6.32 25.45
C ASP A 225 -19.69 -4.84 25.89
N THR A 226 -20.20 -3.94 25.04
CA THR A 226 -20.24 -2.51 25.34
C THR A 226 -21.55 -2.03 25.97
N PRO A 227 -21.49 -1.00 26.86
CA PRO A 227 -22.64 -0.53 27.65
C PRO A 227 -23.75 0.17 26.85
N CYS A 228 -23.59 0.36 25.53
CA CYS A 228 -24.65 0.93 24.68
C CYS A 228 -25.78 -0.06 24.36
N SER A 229 -25.61 -1.35 24.67
CA SER A 229 -26.61 -2.42 24.46
C SER A 229 -27.80 -2.37 25.43
N SER A 230 -27.84 -1.42 26.37
CA SER A 230 -28.91 -1.28 27.37
C SER A 230 -29.50 0.12 27.41
N GLY A 231 -30.05 0.58 26.29
CA GLY A 231 -30.88 1.80 26.23
C GLY A 231 -32.36 1.48 26.24
N ASP A 232 -32.91 1.17 27.42
CA ASP A 232 -34.33 1.43 27.76
C ASP A 232 -34.47 2.87 28.29
#